data_AF-V6ASR9-F1
#
_entry.id   AF-V6ASR9-F1
#
_cell.length_a   1.000
_cell.length_b   1.000
_cell.length_c   1.000
_cell.angle_alpha   90.00
_cell.angle_beta   90.00
_cell.angle_gamma   90.00
#
_symmetry.space_group_name_H-M   'P 1'
#
loop_
_entity.id
_entity.type
_entity.pdbx_description
1 polymer ?
#
loop_
_entity_poly.entity_id
_entity_poly.type
_entity_poly.pdbx_seq_one_letter_code
_entity_poly.pdbx_strand_id
1 'polypeptide(L)'
;MRDEIKTAMLMVAIVATVVVGIGVYFTSLDVPVQNTAMHKFDKLGLKKAPEMLGIAGYINADQTLEDHLRGKVVLYDIWTYSCINCQRTIPYLTAWHERYSDKGLVIVGIHSPEFEFEKDINNVRLAVEKFGIEYPVVLDNDKKIWDAFENRYWPRKYIADDEGYIRYDHIGEGAYDETEKVIQELLQKRAEKIGLNIAVAQPLVEIREFEHSSRTPELYFGYNFAYGRNKLGNQEGFQPERDVIYSIPDKIHENYFYLEGTWKNLEDRMVLVSDTGKIVLPYHAKQVNIVAGGKSDLDILINDIPIPAEISGSDVSDGKASISEFTLYNLVDSEIATSQVMEIRVNSPGFEIYTFTFG
;
A
#
# COMPACT_ATOMS: atom_id res chain seq x y z
N MET A 1 -48.20 23.32 -32.23
CA MET A 1 -47.18 24.32 -32.66
C MET A 1 -46.78 25.34 -31.60
N ARG A 2 -47.63 26.26 -31.10
CA ARG A 2 -47.14 27.33 -30.16
C ARG A 2 -46.72 26.83 -28.77
N ASP A 3 -47.33 25.77 -28.24
CA ASP A 3 -47.01 25.29 -26.88
C ASP A 3 -45.90 24.23 -26.85
N GLU A 4 -45.73 23.45 -27.92
CA GLU A 4 -44.59 22.54 -28.09
C GLU A 4 -43.27 23.32 -28.24
N ILE A 5 -43.29 24.46 -28.94
CA ILE A 5 -42.12 25.34 -29.09
C ILE A 5 -41.72 25.96 -27.74
N LYS A 6 -42.69 26.35 -26.90
CA LYS A 6 -42.41 26.87 -25.55
C LYS A 6 -41.83 25.79 -24.64
N THR A 7 -42.35 24.57 -24.72
CA THR A 7 -41.87 23.44 -23.91
C THR A 7 -40.46 23.04 -24.32
N ALA A 8 -40.15 23.04 -25.62
CA ALA A 8 -38.81 22.81 -26.14
C ALA A 8 -37.83 23.92 -25.73
N MET A 9 -38.24 25.20 -25.79
CA MET A 9 -37.40 26.31 -25.31
C MET A 9 -37.12 26.25 -23.81
N LEU A 10 -38.11 25.83 -23.00
CA LEU A 10 -37.94 25.67 -21.56
C LEU A 10 -36.97 24.52 -21.23
N MET A 11 -37.06 23.39 -21.95
CA MET A 11 -36.12 22.27 -21.80
C MET A 11 -34.70 22.65 -22.22
N VAL A 12 -34.53 23.38 -23.32
CA VAL A 12 -33.22 23.88 -23.76
C VAL A 12 -32.62 24.85 -22.73
N ALA A 13 -33.44 25.73 -22.15
CA ALA A 13 -32.98 26.63 -21.09
C ALA A 13 -32.54 25.86 -19.83
N ILE A 14 -33.28 24.84 -19.42
CA ILE A 14 -32.93 24.00 -18.25
C ILE A 14 -31.63 23.24 -18.51
N VAL A 15 -31.48 22.61 -19.68
CA VAL A 15 -30.26 21.88 -20.05
C VAL A 15 -29.06 22.82 -20.12
N ALA A 16 -29.21 24.03 -20.71
CA ALA A 16 -28.16 25.03 -20.72
C ALA A 16 -27.75 25.47 -19.31
N THR A 17 -28.72 25.62 -18.40
CA THR A 17 -28.44 26.02 -17.01
C THR A 17 -27.73 24.91 -16.24
N VAL A 18 -28.10 23.64 -16.47
CA VAL A 18 -27.44 22.48 -15.86
C VAL A 18 -26.03 22.30 -16.41
N VAL A 19 -25.81 22.46 -17.72
CA VAL A 19 -24.48 22.37 -18.34
C VAL A 19 -23.57 23.49 -17.88
N VAL A 20 -24.08 24.72 -17.75
CA VAL A 20 -23.30 25.84 -17.18
C VAL A 20 -23.03 25.62 -15.69
N GLY A 21 -24.00 25.12 -14.92
CA GLY A 21 -23.81 24.80 -13.51
C GLY A 21 -22.78 23.68 -13.27
N ILE A 22 -22.81 22.64 -14.10
CA ILE A 22 -21.81 21.56 -14.10
C ILE A 22 -20.45 22.10 -14.55
N GLY A 23 -20.40 22.94 -15.59
CA GLY A 23 -19.16 23.59 -16.03
C GLY A 23 -18.52 24.45 -14.95
N VAL A 24 -19.31 25.25 -14.23
CA VAL A 24 -18.84 26.06 -13.09
C VAL A 24 -18.41 25.18 -11.91
N TYR A 25 -19.10 24.07 -11.67
CA TYR A 25 -18.71 23.09 -10.66
C TYR A 25 -17.36 22.43 -11.00
N PHE A 26 -17.15 22.04 -12.26
CA PHE A 26 -15.88 21.49 -12.72
C PHE A 26 -14.74 22.53 -12.73
N THR A 27 -14.99 23.79 -13.12
CA THR A 27 -13.97 24.84 -13.01
C THR A 27 -13.70 25.26 -11.56
N SER A 28 -14.59 24.93 -10.62
CA SER A 28 -14.34 25.09 -9.18
C SER A 28 -13.62 23.89 -8.54
N LEU A 29 -13.56 22.75 -9.23
CA LEU A 29 -12.79 21.56 -8.84
C LEU A 29 -11.37 21.55 -9.43
N ASP A 30 -11.11 22.37 -10.45
CA ASP A 30 -9.76 22.75 -10.86
C ASP A 30 -9.19 23.76 -9.85
N VAL A 31 -8.92 23.29 -8.63
CA VAL A 31 -7.91 23.93 -7.79
C VAL A 31 -6.60 23.80 -8.56
N PRO A 32 -5.99 24.90 -9.03
CA PRO A 32 -4.66 24.79 -9.59
C PRO A 32 -3.80 24.18 -8.49
N VAL A 33 -3.11 23.06 -8.80
CA VAL A 33 -1.99 22.60 -8.00
C VAL A 33 -1.02 23.77 -7.98
N GLN A 34 -1.12 24.58 -6.94
CA GLN A 34 -0.15 25.63 -6.68
C GLN A 34 1.14 24.86 -6.48
N ASN A 35 2.06 25.05 -7.44
CA ASN A 35 3.49 24.93 -7.16
C ASN A 35 3.73 25.66 -5.84
N THR A 36 3.82 24.91 -4.75
CA THR A 36 4.18 25.43 -3.45
C THR A 36 5.62 25.87 -3.56
N ALA A 37 5.78 27.14 -3.93
CA ALA A 37 6.98 27.89 -3.65
C ALA A 37 7.22 27.77 -2.14
N MET A 38 8.16 26.90 -1.79
CA MET A 38 8.99 26.85 -0.58
C MET A 38 8.59 27.92 0.45
N HIS A 39 7.54 27.64 1.23
CA HIS A 39 7.11 28.55 2.28
C HIS A 39 8.17 28.53 3.39
N LYS A 40 8.68 29.71 3.75
CA LYS A 40 9.39 29.92 5.01
C LYS A 40 8.56 29.26 6.13
N PHE A 41 9.14 28.29 6.81
CA PHE A 41 8.53 27.59 7.94
C PHE A 41 8.33 28.55 9.10
N ASP A 42 7.23 29.30 9.08
CA ASP A 42 6.72 29.94 10.29
C ASP A 42 6.10 28.84 11.17
N LYS A 43 6.47 28.80 12.46
CA LYS A 43 6.08 27.71 13.37
C LYS A 43 4.59 27.77 13.74
N LEU A 44 3.91 28.89 13.45
CA LEU A 44 2.48 29.02 13.69
C LEU A 44 1.70 28.01 12.83
N GLY A 45 1.06 27.05 13.49
CA GLY A 45 0.16 26.07 12.86
C GLY A 45 0.77 24.70 12.55
N LEU A 46 2.06 24.49 12.79
CA LEU A 46 2.71 23.20 12.57
C LEU A 46 2.47 22.26 13.76
N LYS A 47 1.94 21.06 13.48
CA LYS A 47 1.74 20.00 14.49
C LYS A 47 3.10 19.42 14.90
N LYS A 48 3.24 19.06 16.17
CA LYS A 48 4.35 18.19 16.61
C LYS A 48 4.06 16.74 16.25
N ALA A 49 5.11 15.96 16.00
CA ALA A 49 4.99 14.53 15.97
C ALA A 49 4.42 14.04 17.33
N PRO A 50 3.41 13.17 17.33
CA PRO A 50 2.87 12.61 18.56
C PRO A 50 3.90 11.70 19.24
N GLU A 51 3.74 11.51 20.54
CA GLU A 51 4.48 10.50 21.29
C GLU A 51 4.08 9.09 20.83
N MET A 52 5.06 8.19 20.66
CA MET A 52 4.81 6.82 20.23
C MET A 52 4.35 5.94 21.40
N LEU A 53 3.05 6.01 21.72
CA LEU A 53 2.42 5.24 22.79
C LEU A 53 1.93 3.87 22.31
N GLY A 54 1.93 2.88 23.21
CA GLY A 54 1.33 1.57 22.94
C GLY A 54 2.18 0.63 22.08
N ILE A 55 3.48 0.87 21.98
CA ILE A 55 4.43 0.01 21.25
C ILE A 55 4.37 -1.41 21.83
N ALA A 56 4.03 -2.38 20.97
CA ALA A 56 3.94 -3.80 21.33
C ALA A 56 5.32 -4.51 21.32
N GLY A 57 6.29 -3.94 20.61
CA GLY A 57 7.64 -4.50 20.48
C GLY A 57 8.58 -3.58 19.72
N TYR A 58 9.88 -3.82 19.88
CA TYR A 58 10.95 -3.07 19.23
C TYR A 58 11.84 -4.04 18.43
N ILE A 59 12.27 -3.59 17.26
CA ILE A 59 13.30 -4.24 16.43
C ILE A 59 14.33 -3.15 16.07
N ASN A 60 15.63 -3.47 16.16
CA ASN A 60 16.74 -2.51 16.01
C ASN A 60 16.68 -1.29 16.96
N ALA A 61 15.92 -1.39 18.04
CA ALA A 61 15.71 -0.34 19.03
C ALA A 61 15.28 -0.92 20.38
N ASP A 62 15.11 -0.04 21.36
CA ASP A 62 14.56 -0.36 22.66
C ASP A 62 13.72 0.80 23.21
N GLN A 63 13.33 0.69 24.49
CA GLN A 63 12.47 1.63 25.21
C GLN A 63 13.04 3.06 25.28
N THR A 64 14.34 3.25 25.02
CA THR A 64 15.01 4.55 25.02
C THR A 64 14.93 5.27 23.66
N LEU A 65 14.25 4.69 22.66
CA LEU A 65 14.17 5.26 21.30
C LEU A 65 13.78 6.75 21.31
N GLU A 66 12.72 7.14 22.03
CA GLU A 66 12.25 8.53 22.11
C GLU A 66 13.34 9.50 22.62
N ASP A 67 14.19 9.04 23.55
CA ASP A 67 15.31 9.85 24.04
C ASP A 67 16.34 10.11 22.93
N HIS A 68 16.55 9.14 22.04
CA HIS A 68 17.46 9.21 20.90
C HIS A 68 16.91 10.08 19.74
N LEU A 69 15.60 10.33 19.69
CA LEU A 69 14.97 11.20 18.68
C LEU A 69 15.16 12.68 18.97
N ARG A 70 15.40 13.06 20.24
CA ARG A 70 15.50 14.48 20.63
C ARG A 70 16.64 15.19 19.90
N GLY A 71 16.31 16.33 19.29
CA GLY A 71 17.30 17.14 18.59
C GLY A 71 17.80 16.51 17.29
N LYS A 72 17.05 15.57 16.69
CA LYS A 72 17.34 14.93 15.40
C LYS A 72 16.25 15.27 14.38
N VAL A 73 16.59 15.20 13.11
CA VAL A 73 15.57 15.15 12.05
C VAL A 73 15.02 13.74 12.05
N VAL A 74 13.70 13.57 12.14
CA VAL A 74 13.09 12.24 12.26
C VAL A 74 12.14 12.00 11.08
N LEU A 75 12.35 10.92 10.35
CA LEU A 75 11.40 10.41 9.36
C LEU A 75 10.63 9.25 9.99
N TYR A 76 9.32 9.41 10.14
CA TYR A 76 8.40 8.36 10.55
C TYR A 76 7.80 7.73 9.31
N ASP A 77 8.07 6.44 9.10
CA ASP A 77 7.52 5.66 7.99
C ASP A 77 6.46 4.69 8.53
N ILE A 78 5.20 4.93 8.18
CA ILE A 78 4.11 4.03 8.55
C ILE A 78 3.96 2.98 7.45
N TRP A 79 4.25 1.73 7.79
CA TRP A 79 4.37 0.64 6.83
C TRP A 79 3.78 -0.67 7.38
N THR A 80 3.58 -1.63 6.49
CA THR A 80 3.35 -3.04 6.83
C THR A 80 4.06 -3.94 5.81
N TYR A 81 4.56 -5.09 6.24
CA TYR A 81 5.53 -5.83 5.43
C TYR A 81 4.92 -6.56 4.22
N SER A 82 3.62 -6.90 4.25
CA SER A 82 2.95 -7.55 3.11
C SER A 82 2.40 -6.55 2.08
N CYS A 83 2.57 -5.24 2.30
CA CYS A 83 2.13 -4.20 1.36
C CYS A 83 3.19 -3.96 0.25
N ILE A 84 2.83 -4.20 -1.01
CA ILE A 84 3.75 -4.01 -2.15
C ILE A 84 4.28 -2.57 -2.26
N ASN A 85 3.43 -1.58 -2.04
CA ASN A 85 3.81 -0.16 -2.10
C ASN A 85 4.86 0.20 -1.01
N CYS A 86 4.75 -0.43 0.17
CA CYS A 86 5.76 -0.32 1.22
C CYS A 86 7.07 -0.99 0.78
N GLN A 87 7.01 -2.21 0.26
CA GLN A 87 8.19 -2.93 -0.23
C GLN A 87 8.99 -2.14 -1.28
N ARG A 88 8.30 -1.40 -2.17
CA ARG A 88 8.95 -0.52 -3.15
C ARG A 88 9.52 0.77 -2.57
N THR A 89 8.99 1.23 -1.44
CA THR A 89 9.47 2.42 -0.71
C THR A 89 10.71 2.10 0.12
N ILE A 90 10.81 0.89 0.69
CA ILE A 90 11.89 0.50 1.61
C ILE A 90 13.31 0.72 1.04
N PRO A 91 13.64 0.39 -0.23
CA PRO A 91 14.96 0.65 -0.80
C PRO A 91 15.43 2.12 -0.70
N TYR A 92 14.51 3.08 -0.78
CA TYR A 92 14.84 4.49 -0.60
C TYR A 92 15.11 4.81 0.88
N LEU A 93 14.30 4.26 1.79
CA LEU A 93 14.49 4.44 3.24
C LEU A 93 15.83 3.86 3.72
N THR A 94 16.21 2.67 3.25
CA THR A 94 17.51 2.07 3.60
C THR A 94 18.66 2.90 3.05
N ALA A 95 18.58 3.37 1.80
CA ALA A 95 19.58 4.26 1.21
C ALA A 95 19.69 5.60 1.97
N TRP A 96 18.58 6.20 2.40
CA TRP A 96 18.61 7.43 3.20
C TRP A 96 19.14 7.19 4.60
N HIS A 97 18.83 6.05 5.22
CA HIS A 97 19.40 5.68 6.51
C HIS A 97 20.93 5.59 6.44
N GLU A 98 21.45 4.88 5.43
CA GLU A 98 22.90 4.75 5.20
C GLU A 98 23.56 6.11 4.97
N ARG A 99 22.95 6.99 4.17
CA ARG A 99 23.54 8.29 3.78
C ARG A 99 23.49 9.38 4.85
N TYR A 100 22.52 9.33 5.76
CA TYR A 100 22.15 10.48 6.59
C TYR A 100 22.08 10.19 8.10
N SER A 101 22.18 8.92 8.53
CA SER A 101 22.10 8.57 9.95
C SER A 101 23.20 9.25 10.79
N ASP A 102 24.43 9.26 10.28
CA ASP A 102 25.60 9.92 10.88
C ASP A 102 25.49 11.46 10.88
N LYS A 103 24.68 12.02 9.97
CA LYS A 103 24.42 13.47 9.85
C LYS A 103 23.27 13.94 10.73
N GLY A 104 22.56 13.03 11.39
CA GLY A 104 21.51 13.33 12.35
C GLY A 104 20.09 13.07 11.87
N LEU A 105 19.92 12.29 10.80
CA LEU A 105 18.62 11.68 10.47
C LEU A 105 18.40 10.46 11.35
N VAL A 106 17.18 10.29 11.84
CA VAL A 106 16.70 9.01 12.37
C VAL A 106 15.46 8.62 11.59
N ILE A 107 15.44 7.40 11.06
CA ILE A 107 14.24 6.82 10.47
C ILE A 107 13.61 5.91 11.53
N VAL A 108 12.30 6.00 11.71
CA VAL A 108 11.53 5.10 12.57
C VAL A 108 10.46 4.44 11.73
N GLY A 109 10.62 3.14 11.47
CA GLY A 109 9.59 2.32 10.83
C GLY A 109 8.49 1.99 11.83
N ILE A 110 7.33 2.61 11.69
CA ILE A 110 6.14 2.31 12.49
C ILE A 110 5.39 1.20 11.77
N HIS A 111 5.66 -0.04 12.15
CA HIS A 111 4.98 -1.21 11.60
C HIS A 111 3.55 -1.29 12.14
N SER A 112 2.59 -0.88 11.33
CA SER A 112 1.16 -0.89 11.66
C SER A 112 0.48 -1.98 10.82
N PRO A 113 -0.01 -3.08 11.41
CA PRO A 113 -0.47 -4.25 10.65
C PRO A 113 -1.78 -3.98 9.89
N GLU A 114 -1.85 -4.43 8.64
CA GLU A 114 -3.10 -4.53 7.87
C GLU A 114 -3.86 -5.80 8.27
N PHE A 115 -3.15 -6.92 8.46
CA PHE A 115 -3.73 -8.24 8.76
C PHE A 115 -3.26 -8.80 10.11
N GLU A 116 -4.01 -9.77 10.68
CA GLU A 116 -3.70 -10.30 12.01
C GLU A 116 -2.33 -11.00 12.10
N PHE A 117 -1.90 -11.69 11.03
CA PHE A 117 -0.61 -12.38 11.00
C PHE A 117 0.59 -11.41 11.08
N GLU A 118 0.38 -10.13 10.74
CA GLU A 118 1.42 -9.12 10.76
C GLU A 118 1.71 -8.59 12.17
N LYS A 119 0.88 -8.95 13.17
CA LYS A 119 1.12 -8.61 14.59
C LYS A 119 2.23 -9.46 15.23
N ASP A 120 2.59 -10.60 14.64
CA ASP A 120 3.65 -11.46 15.17
C ASP A 120 5.02 -10.84 14.89
N ILE A 121 5.72 -10.47 15.96
CA ILE A 121 7.05 -9.87 15.89
C ILE A 121 8.08 -10.74 15.16
N ASN A 122 7.92 -12.06 15.13
CA ASN A 122 8.85 -12.92 14.41
C ASN A 122 8.69 -12.78 12.89
N ASN A 123 7.44 -12.63 12.41
CA ASN A 123 7.18 -12.36 11.00
C ASN A 123 7.75 -10.99 10.60
N VAL A 124 7.52 -9.96 11.44
CA VAL A 124 8.08 -8.62 11.22
C VAL A 124 9.60 -8.65 11.21
N ARG A 125 10.24 -9.43 12.10
CA ARG A 125 11.70 -9.55 12.15
C ARG A 125 12.27 -10.21 10.90
N LEU A 126 11.63 -11.26 10.38
CA LEU A 126 12.02 -11.89 9.12
C LEU A 126 11.92 -10.90 7.95
N ALA A 127 10.86 -10.09 7.91
CA ALA A 127 10.71 -9.05 6.91
C ALA A 127 11.78 -7.95 7.03
N VAL A 128 12.06 -7.48 8.25
CA VAL A 128 13.11 -6.49 8.54
C VAL A 128 14.47 -6.98 8.04
N GLU A 129 14.80 -8.25 8.29
CA GLU A 129 16.03 -8.88 7.79
C GLU A 129 16.02 -9.00 6.26
N LYS A 130 14.93 -9.54 5.68
CA LYS A 130 14.75 -9.71 4.23
C LYS A 130 14.93 -8.40 3.45
N PHE A 131 14.42 -7.29 3.99
CA PHE A 131 14.48 -5.99 3.34
C PHE A 131 15.72 -5.15 3.71
N GLY A 132 16.63 -5.68 4.53
CA GLY A 132 17.84 -4.96 4.94
C GLY A 132 17.54 -3.69 5.75
N ILE A 133 16.48 -3.72 6.57
CA ILE A 133 16.11 -2.59 7.42
C ILE A 133 17.01 -2.58 8.66
N GLU A 134 17.89 -1.58 8.74
CA GLU A 134 18.80 -1.38 9.89
C GLU A 134 18.32 -0.29 10.86
N TYR A 135 17.41 0.58 10.40
CA TYR A 135 16.82 1.62 11.26
C TYR A 135 15.83 1.04 12.30
N PRO A 136 15.57 1.77 13.40
CA PRO A 136 14.55 1.44 14.39
C PRO A 136 13.19 1.08 13.79
N VAL A 137 12.60 -0.02 14.24
CA VAL A 137 11.22 -0.42 13.93
C VAL A 137 10.44 -0.63 15.23
N VAL A 138 9.24 -0.06 15.29
CA VAL A 138 8.30 -0.23 16.40
C VAL A 138 7.05 -0.95 15.91
N LEU A 139 6.51 -1.86 16.71
CA LEU A 139 5.27 -2.56 16.41
C LEU A 139 4.08 -1.80 16.98
N ASP A 140 3.22 -1.28 16.10
CA ASP A 140 1.98 -0.59 16.43
C ASP A 140 0.76 -1.51 16.26
N ASN A 141 0.78 -2.66 16.96
CA ASN A 141 -0.22 -3.73 16.78
C ASN A 141 -1.66 -3.29 17.05
N ASP A 142 -1.85 -2.29 17.92
CA ASP A 142 -3.16 -1.72 18.27
C ASP A 142 -3.50 -0.46 17.44
N LYS A 143 -2.66 -0.05 16.49
CA LYS A 143 -2.81 1.18 15.67
C LYS A 143 -2.91 2.47 16.48
N LYS A 144 -2.30 2.51 17.68
CA LYS A 144 -2.32 3.70 18.55
C LYS A 144 -1.44 4.82 18.00
N ILE A 145 -0.28 4.49 17.44
CA ILE A 145 0.62 5.46 16.82
C ILE A 145 0.00 5.94 15.50
N TRP A 146 -0.49 5.00 14.69
CA TRP A 146 -1.28 5.25 13.48
C TRP A 146 -2.39 6.28 13.71
N ASP A 147 -3.22 6.07 14.75
CA ASP A 147 -4.33 6.97 15.10
C ASP A 147 -3.83 8.33 15.58
N ALA A 148 -2.74 8.37 16.36
CA ALA A 148 -2.15 9.61 16.86
C ALA A 148 -1.59 10.50 15.73
N PHE A 149 -1.10 9.89 14.65
CA PHE A 149 -0.69 10.58 13.42
C PHE A 149 -1.87 10.96 12.51
N GLU A 150 -3.11 10.61 12.91
CA GLU A 150 -4.31 10.74 12.08
C GLU A 150 -4.14 10.03 10.71
N ASN A 151 -3.45 8.89 10.71
CA ASN A 151 -3.10 8.18 9.48
C ASN A 151 -4.27 7.35 8.91
N ARG A 152 -4.23 7.11 7.60
CA ARG A 152 -5.21 6.32 6.85
C ARG A 152 -4.60 5.48 5.72
N TYR A 153 -3.28 5.49 5.52
CA TYR A 153 -2.65 4.92 4.32
C TYR A 153 -1.33 4.23 4.62
N TRP A 154 -1.02 3.24 3.79
CA TRP A 154 0.29 2.59 3.68
C TRP A 154 0.85 2.76 2.26
N PRO A 155 2.16 3.05 2.09
CA PRO A 155 3.01 3.68 3.09
C PRO A 155 2.59 5.15 3.32
N ARG A 156 3.03 5.75 4.42
CA ARG A 156 2.97 7.20 4.61
C ARG A 156 4.19 7.68 5.39
N LYS A 157 4.78 8.78 4.92
CA LYS A 157 6.01 9.34 5.47
C LYS A 157 5.71 10.69 6.12
N TYR A 158 6.16 10.88 7.35
CA TYR A 158 6.17 12.19 8.02
C TYR A 158 7.60 12.55 8.38
N ILE A 159 8.02 13.79 8.13
CA ILE A 159 9.35 14.27 8.54
C ILE A 159 9.19 15.39 9.57
N ALA A 160 9.77 15.20 10.74
CA ALA A 160 9.87 16.20 11.79
C ALA A 160 11.27 16.82 11.84
N ASP A 161 11.35 18.11 12.16
CA ASP A 161 12.61 18.79 12.42
C ASP A 161 13.22 18.45 13.79
N ASP A 162 14.38 19.04 14.09
CA ASP A 162 15.11 18.85 15.35
C ASP A 162 14.38 19.35 16.61
N GLU A 163 13.24 20.02 16.45
CA GLU A 163 12.35 20.45 17.53
C GLU A 163 11.08 19.59 17.65
N GLY A 164 10.96 18.57 16.80
CA GLY A 164 9.87 17.60 16.75
C GLY A 164 8.62 18.09 16.02
N TYR A 165 8.70 19.19 15.27
CA TYR A 165 7.55 19.65 14.49
C TYR A 165 7.55 19.03 13.10
N ILE A 166 6.40 18.55 12.65
CA ILE A 166 6.22 17.98 11.31
C ILE A 166 6.41 19.11 10.28
N ARG A 167 7.25 18.85 9.27
CA ARG A 167 7.62 19.74 8.18
C ARG A 167 7.21 19.19 6.82
N TYR A 168 6.96 17.89 6.75
CA TYR A 168 6.59 17.19 5.53
C TYR A 168 5.71 15.99 5.86
N ASP A 169 4.80 15.70 4.94
CA ASP A 169 3.84 14.61 5.00
C ASP A 169 3.60 14.15 3.56
N HIS A 170 3.77 12.86 3.31
CA HIS A 170 3.54 12.26 2.00
C HIS A 170 2.80 10.95 2.12
N ILE A 171 1.65 10.88 1.46
CA ILE A 171 0.78 9.71 1.38
C ILE A 171 1.20 8.88 0.16
N GLY A 172 1.46 7.59 0.39
CA GLY A 172 1.66 6.59 -0.66
C GLY A 172 3.12 6.38 -1.08
N GLU A 173 3.26 5.55 -2.11
CA GLU A 173 4.50 5.28 -2.83
C GLU A 173 4.89 6.50 -3.67
N GLY A 174 6.20 6.80 -3.75
CA GLY A 174 6.74 7.87 -4.60
C GLY A 174 7.20 9.13 -3.86
N ALA A 175 7.36 10.20 -4.66
CA ALA A 175 7.92 11.50 -4.27
C ALA A 175 9.28 11.39 -3.55
N TYR A 176 10.11 10.44 -3.96
CA TYR A 176 11.38 10.16 -3.29
C TYR A 176 12.36 11.33 -3.39
N ASP A 177 12.50 11.92 -4.58
CA ASP A 177 13.31 13.12 -4.80
C ASP A 177 12.91 14.30 -3.92
N GLU A 178 11.60 14.52 -3.77
CA GLU A 178 11.07 15.58 -2.91
C GLU A 178 11.35 15.28 -1.44
N THR A 179 11.06 14.05 -1.01
CA THR A 179 11.30 13.58 0.35
C THR A 179 12.78 13.74 0.74
N GLU A 180 13.71 13.33 -0.12
CA GLU A 180 15.15 13.45 0.13
C GLU A 180 15.61 14.90 0.19
N LYS A 181 15.07 15.78 -0.67
CA LYS A 181 15.36 17.23 -0.59
C LYS A 181 14.95 17.82 0.75
N VAL A 182 13.78 17.44 1.28
CA VAL A 182 13.34 17.86 2.61
C VAL A 182 14.29 17.34 3.70
N ILE A 183 14.69 16.07 3.63
CA ILE A 183 15.68 15.49 4.56
C ILE A 183 16.95 16.34 4.55
N GLN A 184 17.53 16.60 3.36
CA GLN A 184 18.75 17.39 3.23
C GLN A 184 18.56 18.82 3.75
N GLU A 185 17.44 19.48 3.48
CA GLU A 185 17.16 20.84 3.95
C GLU A 185 17.08 20.91 5.48
N LEU A 186 16.37 19.97 6.12
CA LEU A 186 16.20 19.96 7.57
C LEU A 186 17.51 19.60 8.29
N LEU A 187 18.30 18.69 7.73
CA LEU A 187 19.62 18.34 8.26
C LEU A 187 20.59 19.53 8.15
N GLN A 188 20.55 20.27 7.04
CA GLN A 188 21.36 21.48 6.85
C GLN A 188 20.99 22.56 7.89
N LYS A 189 19.69 22.86 8.03
CA LYS A 189 19.20 23.84 9.03
C LYS A 189 19.58 23.46 10.46
N ARG A 190 19.43 22.17 10.79
CA ARG A 190 19.86 21.64 12.08
C ARG A 190 21.35 21.85 12.29
N ALA A 191 22.19 21.48 11.32
CA ALA A 191 23.64 21.61 11.40
C ALA A 191 24.07 23.08 11.61
N GLU A 192 23.47 24.03 10.88
CA GLU A 192 23.69 25.47 11.05
C GLU A 192 23.33 25.95 12.45
N LYS A 193 22.17 25.52 12.97
CA LYS A 193 21.67 25.89 14.31
C LYS A 193 22.61 25.43 15.43
N ILE A 194 23.26 24.28 15.28
CA ILE A 194 24.19 23.73 16.28
C ILE A 194 25.67 23.96 15.96
N GLY A 195 25.98 24.75 14.92
CA GLY A 195 27.34 25.11 14.54
C GLY A 195 28.18 23.95 13.97
N LEU A 196 27.56 22.90 13.42
CA LEU A 196 28.27 21.82 12.74
C LEU A 196 28.48 22.15 11.26
N ASN A 197 29.70 21.88 10.77
CA ASN A 197 30.01 21.96 9.35
C ASN A 197 29.90 20.56 8.72
N ILE A 198 28.71 20.22 8.21
CA ILE A 198 28.41 18.92 7.59
C ILE A 198 28.08 19.16 6.12
N ALA A 199 28.70 18.39 5.21
CA ALA A 199 28.31 18.35 3.80
C ALA A 199 27.04 17.49 3.65
N VAL A 200 25.88 18.12 3.81
CA VAL A 200 24.57 17.45 3.70
C VAL A 200 24.13 17.32 2.24
N ALA A 201 24.38 18.36 1.43
CA ALA A 201 24.02 18.38 0.02
C ALA A 201 24.80 17.32 -0.77
N GLN A 202 24.07 16.33 -1.27
CA GLN A 202 24.59 15.24 -2.10
C GLN A 202 23.61 14.98 -3.26
N PRO A 203 24.06 14.37 -4.38
CA PRO A 203 23.15 13.87 -5.39
C PRO A 203 22.11 12.94 -4.77
N LEU A 204 20.87 13.01 -5.27
CA LEU A 204 19.76 12.23 -4.75
C LEU A 204 19.99 10.72 -4.98
N VAL A 205 19.25 9.89 -4.26
CA VAL A 205 19.22 8.44 -4.47
C VAL A 205 18.56 8.15 -5.81
N GLU A 206 19.33 7.62 -6.76
CA GLU A 206 18.82 7.18 -8.05
C GLU A 206 18.46 5.69 -8.00
N ILE A 207 17.20 5.41 -7.70
CA ILE A 207 16.59 4.08 -7.86
C ILE A 207 15.51 4.21 -8.92
N ARG A 208 15.36 3.18 -9.78
CA ARG A 208 14.29 3.16 -10.79
C ARG A 208 12.95 3.02 -10.09
N GLU A 209 12.16 4.09 -10.12
CA GLU A 209 10.78 4.09 -9.60
C GLU A 209 9.91 3.10 -10.39
N PHE A 210 8.93 2.52 -9.70
CA PHE A 210 7.97 1.63 -10.34
C PHE A 210 6.92 2.45 -11.11
N GLU A 211 6.79 2.16 -12.40
CA GLU A 211 5.75 2.80 -13.24
C GLU A 211 4.40 2.10 -13.08
N HIS A 212 3.47 2.71 -12.35
CA HIS A 212 2.13 2.15 -12.19
C HIS A 212 1.33 2.15 -13.49
N SER A 213 0.71 1.01 -13.80
CA SER A 213 -0.09 0.84 -15.02
C SER A 213 -1.31 -0.07 -14.86
N SER A 214 -1.59 -0.50 -13.63
CA SER A 214 -2.80 -1.27 -13.30
C SER A 214 -4.08 -0.45 -13.42
N ARG A 215 -5.15 -1.11 -13.87
CA ARG A 215 -6.54 -0.64 -13.75
C ARG A 215 -7.32 -1.45 -12.72
N THR A 216 -6.83 -2.63 -12.37
CA THR A 216 -7.44 -3.48 -11.34
C THR A 216 -7.13 -2.91 -9.96
N PRO A 217 -8.15 -2.60 -9.14
CA PRO A 217 -7.94 -2.16 -7.78
C PRO A 217 -7.47 -3.34 -6.93
N GLU A 218 -6.99 -3.05 -5.74
CA GLU A 218 -6.75 -4.08 -4.74
C GLU A 218 -8.03 -4.87 -4.42
N LEU A 219 -7.93 -6.21 -4.35
CA LEU A 219 -9.07 -7.11 -4.19
C LEU A 219 -8.96 -7.91 -2.90
N TYR A 220 -9.82 -7.61 -1.93
CA TYR A 220 -9.79 -8.20 -0.61
C TYR A 220 -10.67 -9.45 -0.46
N PHE A 221 -10.14 -10.44 0.28
CA PHE A 221 -10.82 -11.69 0.64
C PHE A 221 -11.41 -11.67 2.05
N GLY A 222 -11.09 -10.68 2.88
CA GLY A 222 -11.76 -10.47 4.17
C GLY A 222 -13.07 -9.71 4.03
N TYR A 223 -14.16 -10.19 4.64
CA TYR A 223 -15.47 -9.55 4.48
C TYR A 223 -15.52 -8.14 5.09
N ASN A 224 -14.70 -7.84 6.10
CA ASN A 224 -14.64 -6.51 6.70
C ASN A 224 -13.95 -5.51 5.75
N PHE A 225 -12.86 -5.94 5.12
CA PHE A 225 -12.15 -5.13 4.14
C PHE A 225 -12.93 -4.96 2.84
N ALA A 226 -13.76 -5.93 2.45
CA ALA A 226 -14.56 -5.85 1.23
C ALA A 226 -15.79 -4.93 1.36
N TYR A 227 -16.16 -4.48 2.56
CA TYR A 227 -17.34 -3.63 2.76
C TYR A 227 -17.25 -2.33 1.93
N GLY A 228 -18.26 -2.06 1.10
CA GLY A 228 -18.29 -0.89 0.21
C GLY A 228 -17.40 -0.97 -1.04
N ARG A 229 -16.54 -2.00 -1.15
CA ARG A 229 -15.64 -2.24 -2.30
C ARG A 229 -15.59 -3.69 -2.75
N ASN A 230 -16.66 -4.45 -2.49
CA ASN A 230 -16.74 -5.89 -2.78
C ASN A 230 -16.53 -6.19 -4.27
N LYS A 231 -15.58 -7.09 -4.56
CA LYS A 231 -15.25 -7.59 -5.91
C LYS A 231 -15.30 -9.12 -6.02
N LEU A 232 -15.93 -9.80 -5.07
CA LEU A 232 -16.26 -11.23 -5.19
C LEU A 232 -17.41 -11.38 -6.18
N GLY A 233 -17.15 -12.02 -7.31
CA GLY A 233 -18.10 -12.19 -8.41
C GLY A 233 -18.98 -13.44 -8.33
N ASN A 234 -18.77 -14.30 -7.34
CA ASN A 234 -19.62 -15.45 -7.05
C ASN A 234 -21.04 -15.04 -6.63
N GLN A 235 -22.04 -15.81 -7.04
CA GLN A 235 -23.45 -15.53 -6.70
C GLN A 235 -23.73 -15.69 -5.20
N GLU A 236 -22.98 -16.57 -4.55
CA GLU A 236 -23.08 -16.90 -3.13
C GLU A 236 -22.68 -15.71 -2.23
N GLY A 237 -21.80 -14.83 -2.75
CA GLY A 237 -21.29 -13.66 -2.06
C GLY A 237 -20.54 -13.99 -0.76
N PHE A 238 -20.16 -12.95 -0.01
CA PHE A 238 -19.58 -13.13 1.32
C PHE A 238 -20.62 -13.61 2.31
N GLN A 239 -20.31 -14.68 3.05
CA GLN A 239 -21.11 -15.20 4.17
C GLN A 239 -20.22 -15.21 5.43
N PRO A 240 -20.26 -14.16 6.27
CA PRO A 240 -19.35 -14.01 7.41
C PRO A 240 -19.34 -15.23 8.34
N GLU A 241 -18.13 -15.66 8.73
CA GLU A 241 -17.86 -16.78 9.65
C GLU A 241 -18.41 -18.14 9.20
N ARG A 242 -18.69 -18.31 7.91
CA ARG A 242 -19.23 -19.56 7.34
C ARG A 242 -18.31 -20.16 6.30
N ASP A 243 -18.38 -21.49 6.23
CA ASP A 243 -17.88 -22.26 5.10
C ASP A 243 -18.92 -22.19 3.98
N VAL A 244 -18.48 -21.80 2.78
CA VAL A 244 -19.33 -21.61 1.60
C VAL A 244 -18.78 -22.42 0.45
N ILE A 245 -19.67 -23.15 -0.21
CA ILE A 245 -19.36 -23.83 -1.47
C ILE A 245 -19.55 -22.80 -2.57
N TYR A 246 -18.46 -22.43 -3.24
CA TYR A 246 -18.47 -21.48 -4.34
C TYR A 246 -18.44 -22.20 -5.69
N SER A 247 -19.16 -21.64 -6.65
CA SER A 247 -19.15 -22.08 -8.05
C SER A 247 -18.88 -20.89 -8.98
N ILE A 248 -18.04 -21.10 -10.00
CA ILE A 248 -17.72 -20.05 -10.98
C ILE A 248 -18.89 -19.90 -11.95
N PRO A 249 -19.46 -18.69 -12.12
CA PRO A 249 -20.55 -18.46 -13.06
C PRO A 249 -20.07 -18.47 -14.52
N ASP A 250 -21.00 -18.70 -15.47
CA ASP A 250 -20.72 -18.65 -16.91
C ASP A 250 -20.18 -17.29 -17.40
N LYS A 251 -20.47 -16.21 -16.66
CA LYS A 251 -20.07 -14.84 -16.99
C LYS A 251 -19.15 -14.31 -15.89
N ILE A 252 -17.93 -13.98 -16.28
CA ILE A 252 -16.94 -13.32 -15.45
C ILE A 252 -16.67 -11.91 -15.99
N HIS A 253 -16.27 -11.03 -15.09
CA HIS A 253 -16.02 -9.61 -15.34
C HIS A 253 -14.62 -9.21 -14.90
N GLU A 254 -13.99 -8.31 -15.65
CA GLU A 254 -12.71 -7.69 -15.28
C GLU A 254 -12.81 -6.99 -13.92
N ASN A 255 -11.74 -7.07 -13.13
CA ASN A 255 -11.61 -6.46 -11.80
C ASN A 255 -12.49 -7.12 -10.72
N TYR A 256 -12.93 -8.35 -10.95
CA TYR A 256 -13.56 -9.23 -9.96
C TYR A 256 -12.73 -10.50 -9.80
N PHE A 257 -12.89 -11.16 -8.67
CA PHE A 257 -12.35 -12.50 -8.45
C PHE A 257 -13.48 -13.50 -8.20
N TYR A 258 -13.22 -14.75 -8.54
CA TYR A 258 -14.19 -15.84 -8.47
C TYR A 258 -13.54 -17.05 -7.84
N LEU A 259 -14.33 -17.82 -7.10
CA LEU A 259 -13.90 -18.98 -6.34
C LEU A 259 -14.64 -20.24 -6.82
N GLU A 260 -13.94 -21.36 -6.74
CA GLU A 260 -14.51 -22.70 -6.78
C GLU A 260 -13.95 -23.50 -5.60
N GLY A 261 -14.78 -24.37 -5.03
CA GLY A 261 -14.46 -25.16 -3.83
C GLY A 261 -15.15 -24.63 -2.58
N THR A 262 -14.82 -25.22 -1.43
CA THR A 262 -15.39 -24.79 -0.13
C THR A 262 -14.41 -23.87 0.56
N TRP A 263 -14.81 -22.63 0.84
CA TRP A 263 -13.97 -21.61 1.46
C TRP A 263 -14.65 -21.05 2.71
N LYS A 264 -13.86 -20.88 3.77
CA LYS A 264 -14.29 -20.21 4.99
C LYS A 264 -14.07 -18.71 4.87
N ASN A 265 -15.11 -17.92 5.05
CA ASN A 265 -15.02 -16.46 5.05
C ASN A 265 -14.71 -15.94 6.45
N LEU A 266 -13.57 -15.29 6.62
CA LEU A 266 -13.14 -14.65 7.86
C LEU A 266 -13.07 -13.13 7.69
N GLU A 267 -12.87 -12.43 8.81
CA GLU A 267 -12.88 -10.96 8.85
C GLU A 267 -11.85 -10.35 7.89
N ASP A 268 -10.64 -10.91 7.88
CA ASP A 268 -9.47 -10.39 7.17
C ASP A 268 -9.06 -11.22 5.94
N ARG A 269 -9.62 -12.42 5.76
CA ARG A 269 -9.20 -13.38 4.72
C ARG A 269 -10.26 -14.41 4.36
N MET A 270 -9.93 -15.26 3.39
CA MET A 270 -10.57 -16.56 3.19
C MET A 270 -9.59 -17.72 3.37
N VAL A 271 -10.12 -18.86 3.80
CA VAL A 271 -9.35 -20.11 3.98
C VAL A 271 -9.97 -21.23 3.17
N LEU A 272 -9.18 -21.94 2.38
CA LEU A 272 -9.65 -23.12 1.65
C LEU A 272 -9.93 -24.27 2.63
N VAL A 273 -11.14 -24.83 2.60
CA VAL A 273 -11.58 -25.94 3.45
C VAL A 273 -11.58 -27.27 2.68
N SER A 274 -11.96 -27.25 1.41
CA SER A 274 -11.94 -28.45 0.56
C SER A 274 -10.52 -28.86 0.16
N ASP A 275 -10.33 -30.12 -0.21
CA ASP A 275 -9.01 -30.66 -0.62
C ASP A 275 -8.38 -29.89 -1.78
N THR A 276 -9.22 -29.39 -2.69
CA THR A 276 -8.83 -28.54 -3.80
C THR A 276 -9.69 -27.28 -3.84
N GLY A 277 -9.12 -26.20 -4.35
CA GLY A 277 -9.81 -24.95 -4.63
C GLY A 277 -9.27 -24.30 -5.89
N LYS A 278 -10.03 -23.35 -6.44
CA LYS A 278 -9.61 -22.57 -7.59
C LYS A 278 -10.03 -21.13 -7.42
N ILE A 279 -9.14 -20.22 -7.81
CA ILE A 279 -9.38 -18.78 -7.86
C ILE A 279 -9.24 -18.35 -9.32
N VAL A 280 -10.22 -17.62 -9.84
CA VAL A 280 -10.18 -17.02 -11.18
C VAL A 280 -10.21 -15.51 -11.06
N LEU A 281 -9.27 -14.85 -11.74
CA LEU A 281 -9.04 -13.41 -11.68
C LEU A 281 -8.86 -12.84 -13.10
N PRO A 282 -9.90 -12.23 -13.68
CA PRO A 282 -9.75 -11.35 -14.83
C PRO A 282 -9.22 -9.98 -14.37
N TYR A 283 -8.02 -9.61 -14.80
CA TYR A 283 -7.32 -8.39 -14.36
C TYR A 283 -6.70 -7.61 -15.53
N HIS A 284 -6.33 -6.36 -15.28
CA HIS A 284 -5.50 -5.52 -16.15
C HIS A 284 -4.39 -4.88 -15.32
N ALA A 285 -3.19 -5.44 -15.39
CA ALA A 285 -1.99 -4.99 -14.69
C ALA A 285 -0.74 -5.51 -15.40
N LYS A 286 0.43 -4.98 -15.05
CA LYS A 286 1.71 -5.57 -15.48
C LYS A 286 2.32 -6.43 -14.38
N GLN A 287 1.95 -6.18 -13.13
CA GLN A 287 2.34 -6.98 -11.98
C GLN A 287 1.12 -7.45 -11.18
N VAL A 288 1.12 -8.71 -10.74
CA VAL A 288 0.09 -9.30 -9.87
C VAL A 288 0.77 -9.96 -8.69
N ASN A 289 0.35 -9.60 -7.48
CA ASN A 289 0.83 -10.20 -6.25
C ASN A 289 -0.35 -10.73 -5.43
N ILE A 290 -0.10 -11.77 -4.63
CA ILE A 290 -1.03 -12.25 -3.59
C ILE A 290 -0.41 -12.05 -2.23
N VAL A 291 -1.22 -11.66 -1.25
CA VAL A 291 -0.89 -11.84 0.17
C VAL A 291 -1.56 -13.13 0.63
N ALA A 292 -0.73 -14.08 1.02
CA ALA A 292 -1.17 -15.44 1.31
C ALA A 292 -0.36 -16.06 2.44
N GLY A 293 -0.91 -17.15 2.98
CA GLY A 293 -0.25 -18.01 3.94
C GLY A 293 -0.94 -19.37 3.99
N GLY A 294 -0.60 -20.19 4.98
CA GLY A 294 -1.08 -21.57 5.04
C GLY A 294 -0.42 -22.43 3.95
N LYS A 295 0.50 -23.30 4.38
CA LYS A 295 1.41 -24.02 3.47
C LYS A 295 0.65 -24.70 2.33
N SER A 296 0.96 -24.33 1.09
CA SER A 296 0.30 -24.85 -0.10
C SER A 296 1.17 -24.66 -1.34
N ASP A 297 1.08 -25.59 -2.27
CA ASP A 297 1.56 -25.38 -3.63
C ASP A 297 0.39 -24.93 -4.52
N LEU A 298 0.68 -23.97 -5.38
CA LEU A 298 -0.27 -23.37 -6.32
C LEU A 298 0.16 -23.68 -7.75
N ASP A 299 -0.75 -24.11 -8.60
CA ASP A 299 -0.54 -24.07 -10.05
C ASP A 299 -1.12 -22.77 -10.61
N ILE A 300 -0.32 -22.00 -11.33
CA ILE A 300 -0.65 -20.68 -11.87
C ILE A 300 -0.81 -20.79 -13.38
N LEU A 301 -1.99 -20.40 -13.86
CA LEU A 301 -2.33 -20.40 -15.27
C LEU A 301 -2.74 -19.00 -15.71
N ILE A 302 -2.38 -18.64 -16.94
CA ILE A 302 -2.80 -17.43 -17.64
C ILE A 302 -3.52 -17.88 -18.90
N ASN A 303 -4.80 -17.51 -19.05
CA ASN A 303 -5.64 -17.86 -20.20
C ASN A 303 -5.61 -19.38 -20.49
N ASP A 304 -5.85 -20.19 -19.45
CA ASP A 304 -5.92 -21.66 -19.47
C ASP A 304 -4.62 -22.42 -19.76
N ILE A 305 -3.49 -21.73 -19.92
CA ILE A 305 -2.16 -22.36 -20.04
C ILE A 305 -1.30 -22.02 -18.83
N PRO A 306 -0.34 -22.89 -18.43
CA PRO A 306 0.63 -22.54 -17.40
C PRO A 306 1.28 -21.19 -17.70
N ILE A 307 1.45 -20.36 -16.66
CA ILE A 307 2.03 -19.03 -16.82
C ILE A 307 3.41 -19.11 -17.52
N PRO A 308 3.63 -18.35 -18.60
CA PRO A 308 4.91 -18.34 -19.29
C PRO A 308 6.05 -17.76 -18.43
N ALA A 309 7.27 -18.25 -18.63
CA ALA A 309 8.43 -17.84 -17.84
C ALA A 309 8.76 -16.35 -18.01
N GLU A 310 8.50 -15.80 -19.19
CA GLU A 310 8.74 -14.39 -19.54
C GLU A 310 7.88 -13.38 -18.78
N ILE A 311 6.77 -13.81 -18.18
CA ILE A 311 5.90 -12.97 -17.36
C ILE A 311 5.76 -13.49 -15.92
N SER A 312 6.46 -14.56 -15.58
CA SER A 312 6.40 -15.15 -14.25
C SER A 312 7.03 -14.21 -13.24
N GLY A 313 6.31 -13.96 -12.15
CA GLY A 313 6.84 -13.20 -11.02
C GLY A 313 7.94 -13.96 -10.28
N SER A 314 8.63 -13.27 -9.36
CA SER A 314 9.78 -13.81 -8.64
C SER A 314 9.48 -15.04 -7.78
N ASP A 315 8.22 -15.25 -7.40
CA ASP A 315 7.78 -16.38 -6.57
C ASP A 315 7.14 -17.51 -7.39
N VAL A 316 7.25 -17.45 -8.72
CA VAL A 316 6.73 -18.47 -9.64
C VAL A 316 7.87 -19.15 -10.41
N SER A 317 7.86 -20.48 -10.41
CA SER A 317 8.78 -21.31 -11.17
C SER A 317 8.03 -22.49 -11.79
N ASP A 318 8.26 -22.75 -13.09
CA ASP A 318 7.60 -23.81 -13.86
C ASP A 318 6.06 -23.80 -13.74
N GLY A 319 5.48 -22.60 -13.71
CA GLY A 319 4.05 -22.38 -13.58
C GLY A 319 3.49 -22.65 -12.18
N LYS A 320 4.34 -22.71 -11.15
CA LYS A 320 3.96 -23.00 -9.76
C LYS A 320 4.49 -21.97 -8.78
N ALA A 321 3.74 -21.73 -7.72
CA ALA A 321 4.19 -20.95 -6.55
C ALA A 321 4.07 -21.79 -5.29
N SER A 322 5.08 -21.75 -4.42
CA SER A 322 5.06 -22.44 -3.12
C SER A 322 4.85 -21.44 -1.99
N ILE A 323 3.71 -21.58 -1.31
CA ILE A 323 3.33 -20.76 -0.17
C ILE A 323 3.87 -21.44 1.09
N SER A 324 4.79 -20.78 1.76
CA SER A 324 5.54 -21.30 2.89
C SER A 324 5.41 -20.46 4.15
N GLU A 325 5.12 -19.16 3.98
CA GLU A 325 5.12 -18.11 5.00
C GLU A 325 3.88 -17.23 4.80
N PHE A 326 3.60 -16.38 5.79
CA PHE A 326 2.55 -15.36 5.67
C PHE A 326 3.17 -14.08 5.14
N THR A 327 3.11 -13.87 3.82
CA THR A 327 3.75 -12.75 3.13
C THR A 327 3.08 -12.45 1.79
N LEU A 328 3.54 -11.39 1.14
CA LEU A 328 3.32 -11.13 -0.27
C LEU A 328 4.18 -12.06 -1.13
N TYR A 329 3.56 -12.60 -2.19
CA TYR A 329 4.16 -13.39 -3.26
C TYR A 329 3.88 -12.73 -4.61
N ASN A 330 4.91 -12.53 -5.43
CA ASN A 330 4.82 -11.97 -6.77
C ASN A 330 4.57 -13.08 -7.79
N LEU A 331 3.38 -13.08 -8.40
CA LEU A 331 2.94 -14.12 -9.33
C LEU A 331 3.19 -13.77 -10.79
N VAL A 332 2.99 -12.50 -11.15
CA VAL A 332 3.20 -11.97 -12.49
C VAL A 332 4.09 -10.75 -12.41
N ASP A 333 5.08 -10.67 -13.28
CA ASP A 333 5.88 -9.46 -13.51
C ASP A 333 6.19 -9.34 -14.99
N SER A 334 5.59 -8.35 -15.65
CA SER A 334 5.67 -8.15 -17.10
C SER A 334 6.02 -6.70 -17.43
N GLU A 335 6.56 -6.48 -18.64
CA GLU A 335 6.99 -5.14 -19.06
C GLU A 335 5.81 -4.17 -19.26
N ILE A 336 4.67 -4.68 -19.74
CA ILE A 336 3.50 -3.88 -20.12
C ILE A 336 2.23 -4.40 -19.46
N ALA A 337 1.34 -3.48 -19.07
CA ALA A 337 0.05 -3.87 -18.54
C ALA A 337 -0.84 -4.46 -19.63
N THR A 338 -1.44 -5.62 -19.35
CA THR A 338 -2.35 -6.30 -20.27
C THR A 338 -3.56 -6.85 -19.53
N SER A 339 -4.70 -6.95 -20.23
CA SER A 339 -5.87 -7.67 -19.71
C SER A 339 -5.67 -9.17 -19.90
N GLN A 340 -5.74 -9.93 -18.81
CA GLN A 340 -5.58 -11.39 -18.81
C GLN A 340 -6.56 -12.04 -17.83
N VAL A 341 -6.75 -13.35 -17.96
CA VAL A 341 -7.44 -14.17 -16.96
C VAL A 341 -6.43 -15.08 -16.29
N MET A 342 -6.20 -14.86 -15.01
CA MET A 342 -5.41 -15.76 -14.18
C MET A 342 -6.32 -16.82 -13.53
N GLU A 343 -5.85 -18.05 -13.52
CA GLU A 343 -6.40 -19.14 -12.72
C GLU A 343 -5.33 -19.65 -11.75
N ILE A 344 -5.66 -19.72 -10.46
CA ILE A 344 -4.82 -20.30 -9.42
C ILE A 344 -5.52 -21.57 -8.94
N ARG A 345 -4.86 -22.72 -9.11
CA ARG A 345 -5.32 -24.00 -8.54
C ARG A 345 -4.59 -24.24 -7.24
N VAL A 346 -5.36 -24.50 -6.19
CA VAL A 346 -4.88 -24.74 -4.84
C VAL A 346 -5.11 -26.22 -4.54
N ASN A 347 -4.05 -26.94 -4.19
CA ASN A 347 -4.09 -28.41 -4.07
C ASN A 347 -4.05 -28.92 -2.62
N SER A 348 -4.16 -28.03 -1.63
CA SER A 348 -4.17 -28.41 -0.22
C SER A 348 -5.09 -27.51 0.61
N PRO A 349 -5.91 -28.10 1.51
CA PRO A 349 -6.73 -27.34 2.43
C PRO A 349 -5.86 -26.56 3.43
N GLY A 350 -6.40 -25.48 3.97
CA GLY A 350 -5.71 -24.60 4.91
C GLY A 350 -4.89 -23.49 4.24
N PHE A 351 -4.86 -23.42 2.91
CA PHE A 351 -4.38 -22.24 2.19
C PHE A 351 -5.22 -21.01 2.58
N GLU A 352 -4.54 -19.93 2.93
CA GLU A 352 -5.15 -18.66 3.32
C GLU A 352 -4.80 -17.58 2.32
N ILE A 353 -5.78 -16.77 1.92
CA ILE A 353 -5.61 -15.65 1.01
C ILE A 353 -6.28 -14.39 1.55
N TYR A 354 -5.57 -13.27 1.48
CA TYR A 354 -5.95 -12.01 2.11
C TYR A 354 -6.32 -10.95 1.07
N THR A 355 -5.44 -10.71 0.10
CA THR A 355 -5.65 -9.71 -0.95
C THR A 355 -4.87 -10.04 -2.23
N PHE A 356 -5.36 -9.55 -3.37
CA PHE A 356 -4.55 -9.32 -4.56
C PHE A 356 -4.13 -7.86 -4.66
N THR A 357 -2.84 -7.61 -4.90
CA THR A 357 -2.32 -6.27 -5.22
C THR A 357 -1.70 -6.24 -6.60
N PHE A 358 -1.59 -5.04 -7.18
CA PHE A 358 -1.26 -4.85 -8.59
C PHE A 358 -0.24 -3.74 -8.79
N GLY A 359 0.52 -3.85 -9.88
CA GLY A 359 1.45 -2.83 -10.39
C GLY A 359 1.19 -2.49 -11.85
#